data_AF-A0A352GRV2-F1
#
_entry.id   AF-A0A352GRV2-F1
#
_cell.length_a   1.000
_cell.length_b   1.000
_cell.length_c   1.000
_cell.angle_alpha   90.00
_cell.angle_beta   90.00
_cell.angle_gamma   90.00
#
_symmetry.space_group_name_H-M   'P 1'
#
loop_
_entity.id
_entity.type
_entity.pdbx_description
1 polymer ?
#
loop_
_entity_poly.entity_id
_entity_poly.type
_entity_poly.pdbx_seq_one_letter_code
_entity_poly.pdbx_strand_id
1 'polypeptide(L)'
;DTRAQLERGLAAVGTKHKYIEVDLSTAGSLMESGRLDGFIIYTNAEATTAPWITEAGLATNWVVLNPTKEEEAKLKQAGLAVVDVPASAFKRDIGSPSAKLLPFYYGFHVGMEIPEADVYRMLNIIEKNVDELVKLDKAFAQLKDMKGMQRRGVESSIDLVPVHPGLAKWMKEKGVWDAKWDSRIAK
;
A
#
# COMPACT_ATOMS: atom_id res chain seq x y z
N ASP A 1 -6.70 2.22 -1.60
CA ASP A 1 -7.56 1.04 -1.76
C ASP A 1 -6.85 0.06 -2.69
N THR A 2 -6.65 -1.18 -2.25
CA THR A 2 -5.93 -2.22 -3.02
C THR A 2 -6.72 -2.67 -4.26
N ARG A 3 -8.04 -2.83 -4.15
CA ARG A 3 -8.93 -3.15 -5.27
C ARG A 3 -8.86 -2.05 -6.33
N ALA A 4 -9.05 -0.78 -5.93
CA ALA A 4 -9.04 0.33 -6.88
C ALA A 4 -7.71 0.43 -7.66
N GLN A 5 -6.58 0.15 -6.99
CA GLN A 5 -5.28 0.16 -7.65
C GLN A 5 -5.12 -1.01 -8.63
N LEU A 6 -5.62 -2.20 -8.30
CA LEU A 6 -5.65 -3.34 -9.23
C LEU A 6 -6.55 -3.05 -10.45
N GLU A 7 -7.75 -2.51 -10.23
CA GLU A 7 -8.69 -2.16 -11.31
C GLU A 7 -8.08 -1.14 -12.28
N ARG A 8 -7.34 -0.13 -11.78
CA ARG A 8 -6.58 0.81 -12.62
C ARG A 8 -5.53 0.10 -13.48
N GLY A 9 -4.81 -0.85 -12.88
CA GLY A 9 -3.82 -1.66 -13.59
C GLY A 9 -4.45 -2.50 -14.70
N LEU A 10 -5.50 -3.25 -14.38
CA LEU A 10 -6.25 -4.08 -15.34
C LEU A 10 -6.84 -3.24 -16.47
N ALA A 11 -7.41 -2.07 -16.15
CA ALA A 11 -7.93 -1.15 -17.14
C ALA A 11 -6.83 -0.63 -18.09
N ALA A 12 -5.66 -0.27 -17.55
CA ALA A 12 -4.53 0.23 -18.35
C ALA A 12 -3.99 -0.81 -19.35
N VAL A 13 -4.05 -2.10 -19.01
CA VAL A 13 -3.59 -3.17 -19.91
C VAL A 13 -4.70 -3.70 -20.84
N GLY A 14 -5.95 -3.31 -20.60
CA GLY A 14 -7.12 -3.72 -21.38
C GLY A 14 -7.78 -5.02 -20.90
N THR A 15 -7.48 -5.47 -19.69
CA THR A 15 -7.98 -6.73 -19.13
C THR A 15 -9.34 -6.54 -18.50
N LYS A 16 -10.32 -7.29 -19.02
CA LYS A 16 -11.66 -7.39 -18.43
C LYS A 16 -11.67 -8.41 -17.30
N HIS A 17 -12.45 -8.15 -16.27
CA HIS A 17 -12.63 -9.04 -15.14
C HIS A 17 -14.07 -8.92 -14.63
N LYS A 18 -14.54 -9.95 -13.91
CA LYS A 18 -15.77 -9.90 -13.13
C LYS A 18 -15.39 -9.83 -11.66
N TYR A 19 -15.69 -8.70 -11.03
CA TYR A 19 -15.44 -8.52 -9.60
C TYR A 19 -16.49 -9.28 -8.77
N ILE A 20 -16.02 -9.96 -7.72
CA ILE A 20 -16.85 -10.60 -6.71
C ILE A 20 -16.26 -10.19 -5.35
N GLU A 21 -17.08 -9.56 -4.52
CA GLU A 21 -16.73 -9.29 -3.13
C GLU A 21 -17.04 -10.53 -2.29
N VAL A 22 -16.08 -10.94 -1.47
CA VAL A 22 -16.18 -12.12 -0.60
C VAL A 22 -15.55 -11.80 0.75
N ASP A 23 -15.98 -12.52 1.78
CA ASP A 23 -15.28 -12.48 3.06
C ASP A 23 -13.87 -13.08 2.89
N LEU A 24 -12.87 -12.42 3.47
CA LEU A 24 -11.45 -12.81 3.32
C LEU A 24 -11.20 -14.25 3.77
N SER A 25 -11.90 -14.72 4.81
CA SER A 25 -11.78 -16.10 5.32
C SER A 25 -12.29 -17.14 4.33
N THR A 26 -13.16 -16.74 3.39
CA THR A 26 -13.75 -17.65 2.39
C THR A 26 -12.94 -17.71 1.10
N ALA A 27 -12.04 -16.74 0.85
CA ALA A 27 -11.32 -16.60 -0.42
C ALA A 27 -10.60 -17.90 -0.83
N GLY A 28 -9.89 -18.54 0.10
CA GLY A 28 -9.19 -19.81 -0.17
C GLY A 28 -10.14 -20.94 -0.58
N SER A 29 -11.26 -21.12 0.13
CA SER A 29 -12.25 -22.16 -0.20
C SER A 29 -12.98 -21.91 -1.53
N LEU A 30 -13.22 -20.63 -1.86
CA LEU A 30 -13.87 -20.25 -3.12
C LEU A 30 -12.93 -20.44 -4.31
N MET A 31 -11.63 -20.20 -4.13
CA MET A 31 -10.61 -20.55 -5.11
C MET A 31 -10.50 -22.07 -5.31
N GLU A 32 -10.39 -22.84 -4.21
CA GLU A 32 -10.28 -24.31 -4.26
C GLU A 32 -11.50 -24.96 -4.96
N SER A 33 -12.71 -24.43 -4.71
CA SER A 33 -13.93 -24.90 -5.35
C SER A 33 -14.13 -24.41 -6.79
N GLY A 34 -13.21 -23.61 -7.34
CA GLY A 34 -13.31 -23.04 -8.69
C GLY A 34 -14.40 -21.98 -8.85
N ARG A 35 -14.87 -21.37 -7.75
CA ARG A 35 -15.82 -20.25 -7.77
C ARG A 35 -15.13 -18.90 -7.99
N LEU A 36 -13.82 -18.85 -7.76
CA LEU A 36 -12.95 -17.73 -8.10
C LEU A 36 -11.80 -18.25 -8.97
N ASP A 37 -11.48 -17.52 -10.04
CA ASP A 37 -10.33 -17.81 -10.91
C ASP A 37 -9.03 -17.18 -10.39
N GLY A 38 -9.15 -16.18 -9.52
CA GLY A 38 -8.04 -15.42 -8.96
C GLY A 38 -8.49 -14.48 -7.85
N PHE A 39 -7.55 -14.04 -7.04
CA PHE A 39 -7.76 -13.04 -6.00
C PHE A 39 -6.59 -12.06 -5.98
N ILE A 40 -6.84 -10.88 -5.42
CA ILE A 40 -5.82 -9.84 -5.29
C ILE A 40 -4.79 -10.23 -4.22
N ILE A 41 -3.51 -10.07 -4.53
CA ILE A 41 -2.42 -10.14 -3.55
C ILE A 41 -1.81 -8.75 -3.34
N TYR A 42 -1.28 -8.51 -2.15
CA TYR A 42 -0.59 -7.28 -1.83
C TYR A 42 0.38 -7.49 -0.66
N THR A 43 1.27 -6.53 -0.48
CA THR A 43 2.22 -6.47 0.63
C THR A 43 2.20 -5.10 1.27
N ASN A 44 2.56 -5.07 2.55
CA ASN A 44 2.89 -3.85 3.28
C ASN A 44 4.38 -3.57 3.06
N ALA A 45 4.67 -2.39 2.50
CA ALA A 45 6.02 -1.91 2.28
C ALA A 45 6.94 -2.91 1.55
N GLU A 46 6.38 -3.68 0.61
CA GLU A 46 7.12 -4.69 -0.15
C GLU A 46 7.75 -5.81 0.71
N ALA A 47 7.41 -5.89 2.00
CA ALA A 47 8.12 -6.70 2.99
C ALA A 47 7.29 -7.85 3.57
N THR A 48 6.01 -7.62 3.86
CA THR A 48 5.13 -8.62 4.46
C THR A 48 3.77 -8.63 3.79
N THR A 49 3.20 -9.81 3.54
CA THR A 49 1.84 -9.94 3.00
C THR A 49 0.77 -9.95 4.09
N ALA A 50 -0.48 -9.72 3.70
CA ALA A 50 -1.61 -9.75 4.63
C ALA A 50 -1.87 -11.18 5.18
N PRO A 51 -2.28 -11.33 6.45
CA PRO A 51 -2.55 -12.64 7.05
C PRO A 51 -3.53 -13.50 6.24
N TRP A 52 -4.61 -12.89 5.73
CA TRP A 52 -5.61 -13.63 4.95
C TRP A 52 -5.06 -14.24 3.65
N ILE A 53 -4.04 -13.63 3.03
CA ILE A 53 -3.38 -14.19 1.83
C ILE A 53 -2.59 -15.46 2.21
N THR A 54 -1.98 -15.44 3.39
CA THR A 54 -1.31 -16.62 3.96
C THR A 54 -2.34 -17.71 4.26
N GLU A 55 -3.46 -17.37 4.89
CA GLU A 55 -4.55 -18.30 5.22
C GLU A 55 -5.21 -18.90 3.97
N ALA A 56 -5.54 -18.08 2.97
CA ALA A 56 -6.04 -18.56 1.68
C ALA A 56 -5.05 -19.54 1.02
N GLY A 57 -3.75 -19.29 1.24
CA GLY A 57 -2.69 -20.16 0.75
C GLY A 57 -2.56 -21.52 1.44
N LEU A 58 -3.17 -21.70 2.62
CA LEU A 58 -3.29 -23.00 3.28
C LEU A 58 -4.43 -23.85 2.69
N ALA A 59 -5.44 -23.20 2.12
CA ALA A 59 -6.62 -23.87 1.56
C ALA A 59 -6.42 -24.29 0.10
N THR A 60 -5.70 -23.48 -0.70
CA THR A 60 -5.45 -23.74 -2.12
C THR A 60 -4.02 -23.36 -2.51
N ASN A 61 -3.50 -24.02 -3.54
CA ASN A 61 -2.33 -23.54 -4.25
C ASN A 61 -2.71 -22.36 -5.15
N TRP A 62 -1.81 -21.38 -5.24
CA TRP A 62 -1.95 -20.25 -6.15
C TRP A 62 -0.57 -19.79 -6.62
N VAL A 63 -0.52 -19.17 -7.78
CA VAL A 63 0.69 -18.57 -8.36
C VAL A 63 0.41 -17.12 -8.69
N VAL A 64 1.46 -16.29 -8.71
CA VAL A 64 1.34 -14.90 -9.16
C VAL A 64 1.21 -14.85 -10.67
N LEU A 65 0.31 -13.99 -11.15
CA LEU A 65 0.19 -13.63 -12.56
C LEU A 65 0.88 -12.29 -12.78
N ASN A 66 2.14 -12.35 -13.22
CA ASN A 66 2.91 -11.15 -13.56
C ASN A 66 2.51 -10.64 -14.95
N PRO A 67 2.45 -9.31 -15.16
CA PRO A 67 2.24 -8.72 -16.47
C PRO A 67 3.39 -9.07 -17.43
N THR A 68 3.10 -9.13 -18.73
CA THR A 68 4.14 -9.22 -19.76
C THR A 68 4.93 -7.90 -19.87
N LYS A 69 6.03 -7.89 -20.63
CA LYS A 69 6.81 -6.66 -20.88
C LYS A 69 5.99 -5.59 -21.58
N GLU A 70 5.11 -5.98 -22.49
CA GLU A 70 4.19 -5.09 -23.19
C GLU A 70 3.17 -4.48 -22.23
N GLU A 71 2.64 -5.28 -21.30
CA GLU A 71 1.72 -4.82 -20.25
C GLU A 71 2.41 -3.89 -19.25
N GLU A 72 3.64 -4.19 -18.84
CA GLU A 72 4.47 -3.29 -18.02
C GLU A 72 4.70 -1.94 -18.72
N ALA A 73 4.91 -1.93 -20.04
CA ALA A 73 5.04 -0.70 -20.80
C ALA A 73 3.73 0.13 -20.80
N LYS A 74 2.57 -0.53 -20.97
CA LYS A 74 1.26 0.13 -20.88
C LYS A 74 1.00 0.72 -19.49
N LEU A 75 1.34 -0.02 -18.43
CA LEU A 75 1.22 0.46 -17.05
C LEU A 75 2.05 1.73 -16.82
N LYS A 76 3.31 1.73 -17.27
CA LYS A 76 4.18 2.92 -17.17
C LYS A 76 3.67 4.10 -17.99
N GLN A 77 3.15 3.87 -19.20
CA GLN A 77 2.52 4.91 -20.03
C GLN A 77 1.28 5.50 -19.36
N ALA A 78 0.54 4.70 -18.59
CA ALA A 78 -0.60 5.16 -17.79
C ALA A 78 -0.19 5.85 -16.48
N GLY A 79 1.11 6.08 -16.25
CA GLY A 79 1.63 6.71 -15.03
C GLY A 79 1.62 5.80 -13.80
N LEU A 80 1.44 4.49 -13.98
CA LEU A 80 1.48 3.51 -12.90
C LEU A 80 2.91 2.99 -12.74
N ALA A 81 3.42 3.10 -11.52
CA ALA A 81 4.66 2.45 -11.14
C ALA A 81 4.45 0.92 -11.06
N VAL A 82 5.53 0.17 -11.29
CA VAL A 82 5.58 -1.28 -11.12
C VAL A 82 6.82 -1.57 -10.28
N VAL A 83 6.66 -2.34 -9.20
CA VAL A 83 7.75 -2.76 -8.32
C VAL A 83 7.85 -4.27 -8.27
N ASP A 84 9.08 -4.79 -8.23
CA ASP A 84 9.35 -6.21 -8.07
C ASP A 84 9.45 -6.54 -6.58
N VAL A 85 8.47 -7.28 -6.07
CA VAL A 85 8.42 -7.73 -4.68
C VAL A 85 8.89 -9.19 -4.61
N PRO A 86 9.91 -9.51 -3.79
CA PRO A 86 10.46 -10.87 -3.75
C PRO A 86 9.45 -11.88 -3.20
N ALA A 87 9.51 -13.12 -3.70
CA ALA A 87 8.64 -14.22 -3.23
C ALA A 87 8.69 -14.42 -1.71
N SER A 88 9.82 -14.11 -1.07
CA SER A 88 9.99 -14.20 0.38
C SER A 88 9.01 -13.33 1.18
N ALA A 89 8.45 -12.27 0.59
CA ALA A 89 7.44 -11.42 1.24
C ALA A 89 6.09 -12.15 1.46
N PHE A 90 5.81 -13.21 0.67
CA PHE A 90 4.56 -13.98 0.72
C PHE A 90 4.65 -15.25 1.56
N LYS A 91 5.83 -15.58 2.09
CA LYS A 91 6.08 -16.76 2.94
C LYS A 91 5.68 -18.10 2.29
N ARG A 92 5.63 -18.16 0.96
CA ARG A 92 5.35 -19.36 0.19
C ARG A 92 5.96 -19.27 -1.20
N ASP A 93 5.96 -20.39 -1.91
CA ASP A 93 6.18 -20.38 -3.36
C ASP A 93 4.98 -19.72 -4.05
N ILE A 94 5.28 -18.75 -4.91
CA ILE A 94 4.31 -18.00 -5.71
C ILE A 94 4.44 -18.33 -7.21
N GLY A 95 5.23 -19.34 -7.59
CA GLY A 95 5.48 -19.74 -8.98
C GLY A 95 6.39 -18.77 -9.76
N SER A 96 7.03 -17.81 -9.09
CA SER A 96 7.94 -16.82 -9.67
C SER A 96 8.92 -16.31 -8.60
N PRO A 97 10.17 -15.92 -8.96
CA PRO A 97 11.10 -15.31 -8.00
C PRO A 97 10.60 -13.97 -7.42
N SER A 98 9.75 -13.24 -8.16
CA SER A 98 9.13 -11.99 -7.71
C SER A 98 7.68 -11.85 -8.21
N ALA A 99 6.89 -11.06 -7.47
CA ALA A 99 5.60 -10.54 -7.89
C ALA A 99 5.77 -9.08 -8.34
N LYS A 100 5.23 -8.74 -9.51
CA LYS A 100 5.18 -7.36 -10.01
C LYS A 100 3.91 -6.70 -9.50
N LEU A 101 4.07 -5.76 -8.56
CA LEU A 101 2.95 -5.08 -7.91
C LEU A 101 2.90 -3.60 -8.28
N LEU A 102 1.72 -3.00 -8.14
CA LEU A 102 1.48 -1.57 -8.37
C LEU A 102 1.49 -0.84 -7.03
N PRO A 103 2.56 -0.12 -6.67
CA PRO A 103 2.64 0.53 -5.37
C PRO A 103 1.66 1.71 -5.29
N PHE A 104 1.15 1.97 -4.11
CA PHE A 104 0.42 3.18 -3.75
C PHE A 104 0.66 3.51 -2.29
N TYR A 105 0.46 4.76 -1.90
CA TYR A 105 0.55 5.17 -0.49
C TYR A 105 -0.80 5.00 0.19
N TYR A 106 -0.79 4.35 1.34
CA TYR A 106 -1.94 4.24 2.23
C TYR A 106 -1.66 5.04 3.50
N GLY A 107 -2.56 5.97 3.82
CA GLY A 107 -2.43 6.87 4.96
C GLY A 107 -3.26 6.41 6.16
N PHE A 108 -2.80 6.76 7.36
CA PHE A 108 -3.64 6.80 8.55
C PHE A 108 -4.28 8.18 8.64
N HIS A 109 -5.59 8.25 8.51
CA HIS A 109 -6.34 9.50 8.50
C HIS A 109 -7.05 9.70 9.84
N VAL A 110 -7.02 10.94 10.32
CA VAL A 110 -7.74 11.37 11.54
C VAL A 110 -8.70 12.49 11.17
N GLY A 111 -9.81 12.60 11.90
CA GLY A 111 -10.70 13.74 11.80
C GLY A 111 -10.17 14.96 12.56
N MET A 112 -10.84 16.10 12.37
CA MET A 112 -10.46 17.38 12.99
C MET A 112 -10.76 17.45 14.50
N GLU A 113 -11.47 16.47 15.04
CA GLU A 113 -11.64 16.27 16.48
C GLU A 113 -10.34 15.90 17.19
N ILE A 114 -9.33 15.41 16.46
CA ILE A 114 -8.02 15.13 17.01
C ILE A 114 -7.18 16.41 16.99
N PRO A 115 -6.71 16.93 18.14
CA PRO A 115 -5.97 18.19 18.17
C PRO A 115 -4.66 18.16 17.38
N GLU A 116 -4.26 19.31 16.84
CA GLU A 116 -2.95 19.51 16.20
C GLU A 116 -1.79 18.96 17.04
N ALA A 117 -1.80 19.28 18.33
CA ALA A 117 -0.77 18.89 19.28
C ALA A 117 -0.67 17.37 19.44
N ASP A 118 -1.79 16.65 19.37
CA ASP A 118 -1.82 15.21 19.55
C ASP A 118 -1.30 14.47 18.33
N VAL A 119 -1.67 14.90 17.11
CA VAL A 119 -1.08 14.35 15.88
C VAL A 119 0.41 14.65 15.79
N TYR A 120 0.83 15.87 16.12
CA TYR A 120 2.25 16.22 16.18
C TYR A 120 3.01 15.36 17.20
N ARG A 121 2.44 15.15 18.40
CA ARG A 121 3.02 14.28 19.43
C ARG A 121 3.09 12.83 18.97
N MET A 122 2.03 12.30 18.35
CA MET A 122 1.97 10.94 17.81
C MET A 122 3.10 10.70 16.80
N LEU A 123 3.29 11.60 15.84
CA LEU A 123 4.35 11.48 14.83
C LEU A 123 5.74 11.44 15.45
N ASN A 124 6.00 12.28 16.46
CA ASN A 124 7.27 12.27 17.19
C ASN A 124 7.47 10.98 18.02
N ILE A 125 6.41 10.41 18.60
CA ILE A 125 6.48 9.13 19.30
C ILE A 125 6.80 8.01 18.31
N ILE A 126 6.14 7.97 17.16
CA ILE A 126 6.42 6.98 16.11
C ILE A 126 7.88 7.07 15.66
N GLU A 127 8.36 8.28 15.32
CA GLU A 127 9.73 8.51 14.87
C GLU A 127 10.78 8.02 15.90
N LYS A 128 10.52 8.28 17.20
CA LYS A 128 11.43 7.85 18.29
C LYS A 128 11.47 6.33 18.49
N ASN A 129 10.41 5.61 18.13
CA ASN A 129 10.26 4.18 18.42
C ASN A 129 10.30 3.31 17.15
N VAL A 130 10.82 3.84 16.02
CA VAL A 130 10.89 3.10 14.75
C VAL A 130 11.58 1.75 14.90
N ASP A 131 12.69 1.67 15.63
CA ASP A 131 13.42 0.41 15.79
C ASP A 131 12.64 -0.65 16.58
N GLU A 132 11.74 -0.24 17.48
CA GLU A 132 10.84 -1.18 18.17
C GLU A 132 9.74 -1.67 17.23
N LEU A 133 9.17 -0.76 16.43
CA LEU A 133 8.17 -1.12 15.42
C LEU A 133 8.74 -2.12 14.40
N VAL A 134 9.96 -1.90 13.92
CA VAL A 134 10.65 -2.80 12.96
C VAL A 134 10.83 -4.22 13.50
N LYS A 135 10.95 -4.39 14.82
CA LYS A 135 11.02 -5.72 15.45
C LYS A 135 9.66 -6.44 15.42
N LEU A 136 8.56 -5.70 15.45
CA LEU A 136 7.20 -6.24 15.42
C LEU A 136 6.79 -6.65 14.00
N ASP A 137 7.07 -5.80 13.01
CA ASP A 137 6.84 -6.10 11.59
C ASP A 137 7.91 -5.42 10.73
N LYS A 138 8.52 -6.20 9.82
CA LYS A 138 9.53 -5.72 8.87
C LYS A 138 9.00 -4.63 7.96
N ALA A 139 7.69 -4.58 7.70
CA ALA A 139 7.07 -3.52 6.93
C ALA A 139 7.20 -2.14 7.59
N PHE A 140 7.54 -2.05 8.87
CA PHE A 140 7.86 -0.76 9.50
C PHE A 140 9.26 -0.24 9.17
N ALA A 141 10.11 -1.01 8.46
CA ALA A 141 11.47 -0.59 8.11
C ALA A 141 11.50 0.68 7.24
N GLN A 142 10.45 0.90 6.42
CA GLN A 142 10.29 2.14 5.65
C GLN A 142 10.17 3.39 6.55
N LEU A 143 9.75 3.27 7.81
CA LEU A 143 9.69 4.39 8.77
C LEU A 143 11.08 4.90 9.16
N LYS A 144 12.16 4.19 8.84
CA LYS A 144 13.52 4.74 8.97
C LYS A 144 13.74 5.96 8.08
N ASP A 145 13.02 6.05 6.96
CA ASP A 145 12.86 7.26 6.15
C ASP A 145 11.46 7.86 6.36
N MET A 146 11.07 8.11 7.61
CA MET A 146 9.75 8.69 7.91
C MET A 146 9.53 10.03 7.19
N LYS A 147 10.58 10.85 7.06
CA LYS A 147 10.54 12.14 6.35
C LYS A 147 10.20 11.97 4.88
N GLY A 148 10.93 11.11 4.16
CA GLY A 148 10.68 10.86 2.74
C GLY A 148 9.35 10.14 2.53
N MET A 149 9.00 9.18 3.39
CA MET A 149 7.70 8.50 3.32
C MET A 149 6.52 9.47 3.46
N GLN A 150 6.53 10.33 4.49
CA GLN A 150 5.45 11.31 4.70
C GLN A 150 5.37 12.29 3.53
N ARG A 151 6.51 12.75 2.99
CA ARG A 151 6.52 13.61 1.81
C ARG A 151 5.84 12.95 0.61
N ARG A 152 6.21 11.69 0.29
CA ARG A 152 5.62 10.95 -0.84
C ARG A 152 4.14 10.64 -0.62
N GLY A 153 3.75 10.32 0.62
CA GLY A 153 2.35 10.11 1.01
C GLY A 153 1.49 11.36 0.80
N VAL A 154 1.96 12.52 1.28
CA VAL A 154 1.29 13.80 1.05
C VAL A 154 1.23 14.12 -0.45
N GLU A 155 2.34 14.04 -1.17
CA GLU A 155 2.39 14.33 -2.61
C GLU A 155 1.40 13.46 -3.41
N SER A 156 1.22 12.19 -3.02
CA SER A 156 0.28 11.28 -3.68
C SER A 156 -1.20 11.56 -3.43
N SER A 157 -1.54 12.35 -2.41
CA SER A 157 -2.92 12.53 -1.94
C SER A 157 -3.34 13.99 -1.78
N ILE A 158 -2.40 14.94 -1.96
CA ILE A 158 -2.59 16.35 -1.64
C ILE A 158 -3.77 16.97 -2.38
N ASP A 159 -4.06 16.54 -3.60
CA ASP A 159 -5.16 17.07 -4.41
C ASP A 159 -6.52 16.48 -4.04
N LEU A 160 -6.53 15.36 -3.30
CA LEU A 160 -7.74 14.61 -2.96
C LEU A 160 -8.28 14.98 -1.57
N VAL A 161 -7.40 15.24 -0.60
CA VAL A 161 -7.77 15.48 0.79
C VAL A 161 -6.93 16.60 1.41
N PRO A 162 -7.47 17.34 2.39
CA PRO A 162 -6.67 18.29 3.16
C PRO A 162 -5.71 17.58 4.13
N VAL A 163 -4.65 18.28 4.52
CA VAL A 163 -3.60 17.78 5.41
C VAL A 163 -3.88 18.24 6.84
N HIS A 164 -3.83 17.31 7.79
CA HIS A 164 -4.00 17.62 9.21
C HIS A 164 -2.92 18.63 9.69
N PRO A 165 -3.28 19.68 10.45
CA PRO A 165 -2.34 20.72 10.88
C PRO A 165 -1.15 20.16 11.67
N GLY A 166 -1.37 19.10 12.48
CA GLY A 166 -0.29 18.44 13.23
C GLY A 166 0.76 17.76 12.34
N LEU A 167 0.34 17.17 11.21
CA LEU A 167 1.27 16.62 10.21
C LEU A 167 2.00 17.73 9.48
N ALA A 168 1.29 18.78 9.05
CA ALA A 168 1.91 19.93 8.40
C ALA A 168 2.99 20.58 9.28
N LYS A 169 2.70 20.77 10.58
CA LYS A 169 3.66 21.27 11.56
C LYS A 169 4.88 20.37 11.69
N TRP A 170 4.68 19.06 11.84
CA TRP A 170 5.80 18.10 11.91
C TRP A 170 6.65 18.17 10.64
N MET A 171 6.04 18.16 9.45
CA MET A 171 6.78 18.22 8.18
C MET A 171 7.52 19.55 7.97
N LYS A 172 6.97 20.68 8.44
CA LYS A 172 7.62 22.00 8.43
C LYS A 172 8.88 21.98 9.30
N GLU A 173 8.78 21.45 10.51
CA GLU A 173 9.94 21.30 11.41
C GLU A 173 11.02 20.39 10.81
N LYS A 174 10.63 19.30 10.16
CA LYS A 174 11.56 18.36 9.51
C LYS A 174 12.12 18.84 8.17
N GLY A 175 11.72 20.01 7.68
CA GLY A 175 12.19 20.58 6.42
C GLY A 175 11.74 19.83 5.17
N VAL A 176 10.62 19.10 5.22
CA VAL A 176 10.09 18.32 4.09
C VAL A 176 8.73 18.79 3.59
N TRP A 177 8.17 19.83 4.22
CA TRP A 177 6.97 20.52 3.74
C TRP A 177 7.25 21.35 2.50
N ASP A 178 6.34 21.32 1.53
CA ASP A 178 6.35 22.19 0.36
C ASP A 178 5.35 23.34 0.58
N ALA A 179 5.80 24.60 0.45
CA ALA A 179 4.96 25.77 0.70
C ALA A 179 3.73 25.83 -0.22
N LYS A 180 3.77 25.18 -1.39
CA LYS A 180 2.60 25.07 -2.28
C LYS A 180 1.41 24.33 -1.64
N TRP A 181 1.65 23.58 -0.56
CA TRP A 181 0.63 22.83 0.17
C TRP A 181 -0.04 23.63 1.29
N ASP A 182 0.37 24.87 1.57
CA ASP A 182 -0.17 25.65 2.70
C ASP A 182 -1.69 25.85 2.64
N SER A 183 -2.26 26.02 1.44
CA SER A 183 -3.71 26.15 1.23
C SER A 183 -4.48 24.85 1.45
N ARG A 184 -3.77 23.72 1.57
CA ARG A 184 -4.33 22.37 1.75
C ARG A 184 -4.35 21.95 3.22
N ILE A 185 -3.85 22.76 4.15
CA ILE A 185 -3.94 22.47 5.58
C ILE A 185 -5.41 22.58 6.01
N ALA A 186 -5.91 21.55 6.68
CA ALA A 186 -7.27 21.49 7.20
C ALA A 186 -7.52 22.60 8.24
N LYS A 187 -8.76 23.11 8.28
CA LYS A 187 -9.21 24.19 9.16
C LYS A 187 -10.34 23.71 10.06
#